data_AF-A0A972U9N8-F1
#
_entry.id   AF-A0A972U9N8-F1
#
_cell.length_a   1.000
_cell.length_b   1.000
_cell.length_c   1.000
_cell.angle_alpha   90.00
_cell.angle_beta   90.00
_cell.angle_gamma   90.00
#
_symmetry.space_group_name_H-M   'P 1'
#
loop_
_entity.id
_entity.type
_entity.pdbx_description
1 polymer ?
#
loop_
_entity_poly.entity_id
_entity_poly.type
_entity_poly.pdbx_seq_one_letter_code
_entity_poly.pdbx_strand_id
1 'polypeptide(L)'
;MNRGRQHGFTLLEVLVAVTILSIITGVTLMAFSVVSSAWRRGMVLSDNLHHGDFVMDQLVMAMRSAYFPEGAPNQETYGFSIEDNGDNPNGSDIISWVKLGSALVGRDSRDLENPEAPHRVEFFVAEDESGAPAAAVRAWSLLGQTEDFDADEVAPQFIARRIVGFNCRMQDPEADNEENEIEWIDEWENTNRLPYAVEMTLWMDPIEVDGDPIAIQRIVQIPLAPISWGRKAAAGSLPNGTAPARKSRAPGRAPAGQPPGRRERARSSVSQPGARATAAPGRRPPGMEGVGL
;
A
#
# COMPACT_ATOMS: atom_id res chain seq x y z
N MET A 1 -22.86 -32.26 80.05
CA MET A 1 -22.44 -32.84 78.76
C MET A 1 -23.67 -33.00 77.87
N ASN A 2 -23.94 -32.01 77.01
CA ASN A 2 -25.04 -32.12 76.03
C ASN A 2 -24.59 -33.08 74.92
N ARG A 3 -25.15 -34.28 74.91
CA ARG A 3 -25.09 -35.17 73.74
C ARG A 3 -25.91 -34.52 72.64
N GLY A 4 -25.23 -33.86 71.70
CA GLY A 4 -25.85 -33.36 70.48
C GLY A 4 -26.54 -34.51 69.77
N ARG A 5 -27.85 -34.39 69.54
CA ARG A 5 -28.61 -35.30 68.68
C ARG A 5 -27.97 -35.26 67.30
N GLN A 6 -27.30 -36.34 66.92
CA GLN A 6 -26.86 -36.55 65.54
C GLN A 6 -28.09 -37.00 64.75
N HIS A 7 -28.69 -36.06 64.03
CA HIS A 7 -29.72 -36.35 63.05
C HIS A 7 -29.05 -36.89 61.79
N GLY A 8 -29.37 -38.11 61.38
CA GLY A 8 -28.92 -38.69 60.11
C GLY A 8 -29.66 -38.05 58.94
N PHE A 9 -28.96 -37.82 57.83
CA PHE A 9 -29.56 -37.32 56.60
C PHE A 9 -30.63 -38.28 56.07
N THR A 10 -31.77 -37.72 55.65
CA THR A 10 -32.81 -38.53 55.00
C THR A 10 -32.43 -38.80 53.55
N LEU A 11 -32.79 -39.98 53.03
CA LEU A 11 -32.51 -40.36 51.64
C LEU A 11 -33.09 -39.35 50.63
N LEU A 12 -34.22 -38.72 50.98
CA LEU A 12 -34.85 -37.66 50.20
C LEU A 12 -33.99 -36.39 50.11
N GLU A 13 -33.35 -35.99 51.20
CA GLU A 13 -32.49 -34.80 51.25
C GLU A 13 -31.23 -34.97 50.38
N VAL A 14 -30.64 -36.17 50.38
CA VAL A 14 -29.51 -36.50 49.51
C VAL A 14 -29.93 -36.48 48.04
N LEU A 15 -31.09 -37.03 47.70
CA LEU A 15 -31.58 -37.05 46.32
C LEU A 15 -31.86 -35.63 45.81
N VAL A 16 -32.51 -34.80 46.62
CA VAL A 16 -32.74 -33.38 46.29
C VAL A 16 -31.42 -32.64 46.11
N ALA A 17 -30.45 -32.80 47.02
CA ALA A 17 -29.14 -32.16 46.90
C ALA A 17 -28.42 -32.55 45.60
N VAL A 18 -28.43 -33.84 45.23
CA VAL A 18 -27.82 -34.32 43.99
C VAL A 18 -28.54 -33.77 42.75
N THR A 19 -29.87 -33.69 42.77
CA THR A 19 -30.62 -33.12 41.64
C THR A 19 -30.33 -31.64 41.45
N ILE A 20 -30.31 -30.85 42.52
CA ILE A 20 -29.98 -29.42 42.47
C ILE A 20 -28.54 -29.23 42.00
N LEU A 21 -27.59 -30.00 42.54
CA LEU A 21 -26.20 -29.95 42.13
C LEU A 21 -26.04 -30.27 40.64
N SER A 22 -26.79 -31.27 40.13
CA SER A 22 -26.77 -31.65 38.72
C SER A 22 -27.30 -30.52 37.83
N ILE A 23 -28.39 -29.85 38.23
CA ILE A 23 -28.95 -28.72 37.50
C ILE A 23 -27.96 -27.56 37.47
N ILE A 24 -27.40 -27.17 38.62
CA ILE A 24 -26.43 -26.08 38.72
C ILE A 24 -25.19 -26.38 37.88
N THR A 25 -24.68 -27.60 37.95
CA THR A 25 -23.54 -28.04 37.14
C THR A 25 -23.88 -27.96 35.66
N GLY A 26 -25.07 -28.40 35.24
CA GLY A 26 -25.53 -28.31 33.85
C GLY A 26 -25.59 -26.87 33.34
N VAL A 27 -26.18 -25.95 34.12
CA VAL A 27 -26.24 -24.52 33.76
C VAL A 27 -24.84 -23.92 33.68
N THR A 28 -23.95 -24.28 34.61
CA THR A 28 -22.57 -23.78 34.64
C THR A 28 -21.79 -24.25 33.41
N LEU A 29 -21.93 -25.54 33.02
CA LEU A 29 -21.30 -26.08 31.83
C LEU A 29 -21.83 -25.42 30.55
N MET A 30 -23.14 -25.16 30.46
CA MET A 30 -23.73 -24.43 29.34
C MET A 30 -23.15 -23.01 29.25
N ALA A 31 -23.15 -22.25 30.35
CA ALA A 31 -22.60 -20.89 30.36
C ALA A 31 -21.12 -20.88 29.96
N PHE A 32 -20.32 -21.81 30.50
CA PHE A 32 -18.91 -21.94 30.15
C PHE A 32 -18.71 -22.27 28.67
N SER A 33 -19.55 -23.14 28.10
CA SER A 33 -19.49 -23.51 26.68
C SER A 33 -19.78 -22.31 25.76
N VAL A 34 -20.79 -21.52 26.10
CA VAL A 34 -21.15 -20.30 25.38
C VAL A 34 -20.00 -19.31 25.40
N VAL A 35 -19.46 -19.02 26.59
CA VAL A 35 -18.32 -18.09 26.75
C VAL A 35 -17.08 -18.57 25.98
N SER A 36 -16.75 -19.86 26.08
CA SER A 36 -15.60 -20.43 25.38
C SER A 36 -15.76 -20.36 23.86
N SER A 37 -16.96 -20.61 23.34
CA SER A 37 -17.26 -20.51 21.91
C SER A 37 -17.18 -19.07 21.40
N ALA A 38 -17.66 -18.10 22.19
CA ALA A 38 -17.61 -16.69 21.86
C ALA A 38 -16.16 -16.18 21.87
N TRP A 39 -15.37 -16.58 22.86
CA TRP A 39 -13.94 -16.25 22.94
C TRP A 39 -13.15 -16.78 21.75
N ARG A 40 -13.36 -18.05 21.35
CA ARG A 40 -12.71 -18.62 20.16
C ARG A 40 -13.10 -17.89 18.89
N ARG A 41 -14.39 -17.60 18.69
CA ARG A 41 -14.88 -16.80 17.54
C ARG A 41 -14.25 -15.40 17.52
N GLY A 42 -14.16 -14.75 18.67
CA GLY A 42 -13.50 -13.44 18.80
C GLY A 42 -12.02 -13.46 18.42
N MET A 43 -11.28 -14.52 18.79
CA MET A 43 -9.88 -14.65 18.39
C MET A 43 -9.73 -14.87 16.87
N VAL A 44 -10.57 -15.71 16.26
CA VAL A 44 -10.54 -15.93 14.80
C VAL A 44 -10.88 -14.64 14.05
N LEU A 45 -11.87 -13.89 14.51
CA LEU A 45 -12.21 -12.59 13.94
C LEU A 45 -11.04 -11.60 14.04
N SER A 46 -10.43 -11.49 15.21
CA SER A 46 -9.29 -10.59 15.41
C SER A 46 -8.12 -10.95 14.50
N ASP A 47 -7.83 -12.23 14.33
CA ASP A 47 -6.77 -12.70 13.44
C ASP A 47 -7.10 -12.35 11.97
N ASN A 48 -8.33 -12.60 11.52
CA ASN A 48 -8.78 -12.25 10.16
C ASN A 48 -8.66 -10.75 9.88
N LEU A 49 -9.13 -9.91 10.81
CA LEU A 49 -9.05 -8.45 10.66
C LEU A 49 -7.60 -7.97 10.54
N HIS A 50 -6.68 -8.55 11.33
CA HIS A 50 -5.27 -8.17 11.23
C HIS A 50 -4.65 -8.49 9.86
N HIS A 51 -5.06 -9.58 9.21
CA HIS A 51 -4.58 -9.91 7.86
C HIS A 51 -5.10 -8.89 6.84
N GLY A 52 -6.39 -8.55 6.90
CA GLY A 52 -6.98 -7.54 6.03
C GLY A 52 -6.38 -6.15 6.24
N ASP A 53 -6.22 -5.72 7.50
CA ASP A 53 -5.58 -4.45 7.84
C ASP A 53 -4.12 -4.40 7.35
N PHE A 54 -3.36 -5.51 7.48
CA PHE A 54 -1.99 -5.57 6.99
C PHE A 54 -1.91 -5.34 5.47
N VAL A 55 -2.72 -6.04 4.67
CA VAL A 55 -2.74 -5.88 3.21
C VAL A 55 -3.16 -4.46 2.84
N MET A 56 -4.22 -3.96 3.47
CA MET A 56 -4.74 -2.63 3.20
C MET A 56 -3.70 -1.55 3.54
N ASP A 57 -2.97 -1.69 4.65
CA ASP A 57 -1.87 -0.78 4.99
C ASP A 57 -0.73 -0.85 3.98
N GLN A 58 -0.37 -2.03 3.47
CA GLN A 58 0.63 -2.17 2.40
C GLN A 58 0.17 -1.45 1.12
N LEU A 59 -1.09 -1.62 0.72
CA LEU A 59 -1.68 -0.92 -0.42
C LEU A 59 -1.66 0.60 -0.23
N VAL A 60 -2.12 1.09 0.93
CA VAL A 60 -2.12 2.51 1.27
C VAL A 60 -0.70 3.09 1.22
N MET A 61 0.29 2.39 1.77
CA MET A 61 1.69 2.81 1.72
C MET A 61 2.24 2.82 0.30
N ALA A 62 1.95 1.80 -0.51
CA ALA A 62 2.39 1.70 -1.90
C ALA A 62 1.73 2.74 -2.81
N MET A 63 0.46 3.07 -2.59
CA MET A 63 -0.26 4.15 -3.31
C MET A 63 0.27 5.54 -2.94
N ARG A 64 0.51 5.80 -1.65
CA ARG A 64 1.10 7.08 -1.21
C ARG A 64 2.53 7.28 -1.68
N SER A 65 3.22 6.20 -2.02
CA SER A 65 4.57 6.20 -2.59
C SER A 65 4.58 6.00 -4.11
N ALA A 66 3.43 6.17 -4.77
CA ALA A 66 3.36 6.17 -6.22
C ALA A 66 4.37 7.18 -6.79
N TYR A 67 5.03 6.78 -7.87
CA TYR A 67 6.16 7.47 -8.46
C TYR A 67 5.86 7.87 -9.88
N PHE A 68 5.95 9.17 -10.15
CA PHE A 68 5.79 9.73 -11.48
C PHE A 68 6.84 10.83 -11.70
N PRO A 69 7.90 10.56 -12.48
CA PRO A 69 8.94 11.55 -12.74
C PRO A 69 8.43 12.66 -13.68
N GLU A 70 8.68 13.92 -13.29
CA GLU A 70 8.36 15.07 -14.14
C GLU A 70 9.23 15.07 -15.40
N GLY A 71 8.59 15.04 -16.58
CA GLY A 71 9.29 15.18 -17.87
C GLY A 71 10.08 13.94 -18.31
N ALA A 72 9.84 12.77 -17.73
CA ALA A 72 10.44 11.53 -18.23
C ALA A 72 9.96 11.19 -19.66
N PRO A 73 10.82 10.59 -20.50
CA PRO A 73 10.36 9.92 -21.71
C PRO A 73 9.44 8.75 -21.33
N ASN A 74 8.44 8.46 -22.16
CA ASN A 74 7.50 7.35 -22.00
C ASN A 74 6.70 7.39 -20.69
N GLN A 75 6.00 8.52 -20.44
CA GLN A 75 5.21 8.75 -19.22
C GLN A 75 4.15 7.68 -18.94
N GLU A 76 3.63 7.04 -19.99
CA GLU A 76 2.73 5.89 -19.92
C GLU A 76 3.27 4.74 -19.06
N THR A 77 4.59 4.57 -18.99
CA THR A 77 5.22 3.51 -18.17
C THR A 77 4.98 3.74 -16.67
N TYR A 78 4.83 5.00 -16.27
CA TYR A 78 4.69 5.44 -14.87
C TYR A 78 3.24 5.65 -14.44
N GLY A 79 2.29 5.60 -15.38
CA GLY A 79 0.89 5.83 -15.08
C GLY A 79 0.22 4.65 -14.36
N PHE A 80 -0.99 4.94 -13.92
CA PHE A 80 -1.88 3.99 -13.27
C PHE A 80 -2.71 3.24 -14.32
N SER A 81 -2.87 1.94 -14.15
CA SER A 81 -3.74 1.10 -14.99
C SER A 81 -4.62 0.22 -14.10
N ILE A 82 -5.83 -0.05 -14.56
CA ILE A 82 -6.77 -0.97 -13.93
C ILE A 82 -7.39 -1.89 -14.99
N GLU A 83 -7.67 -3.12 -14.59
CA GLU A 83 -8.61 -4.02 -15.24
C GLU A 83 -9.76 -4.27 -14.24
N ASP A 84 -10.94 -3.73 -14.55
CA ASP A 84 -12.15 -3.90 -13.75
C ASP A 84 -12.77 -5.27 -14.01
N ASN A 85 -12.93 -6.05 -12.94
CA ASN A 85 -13.54 -7.37 -12.96
C ASN A 85 -14.78 -7.47 -12.05
N GLY A 86 -15.36 -6.33 -11.70
CA GLY A 86 -16.66 -6.18 -11.07
C GLY A 86 -16.65 -5.85 -9.58
N ASP A 87 -17.71 -5.17 -9.15
CA ASP A 87 -17.80 -4.53 -7.82
C ASP A 87 -18.26 -5.43 -6.66
N ASN A 88 -18.11 -6.75 -6.80
CA ASN A 88 -18.66 -7.70 -5.84
C ASN A 88 -17.57 -8.63 -5.27
N PRO A 89 -17.83 -9.34 -4.17
CA PRO A 89 -16.83 -10.21 -3.55
C PRO A 89 -16.29 -11.34 -4.43
N ASN A 90 -16.93 -11.64 -5.57
CA ASN A 90 -16.45 -12.64 -6.55
C ASN A 90 -15.73 -12.00 -7.74
N GLY A 91 -15.77 -10.66 -7.85
CA GLY A 91 -14.98 -9.86 -8.78
C GLY A 91 -13.65 -9.46 -8.14
N SER A 92 -12.61 -9.31 -8.93
CA SER A 92 -11.28 -8.92 -8.43
C SER A 92 -10.53 -8.11 -9.46
N ASP A 93 -10.50 -6.80 -9.22
CA ASP A 93 -9.78 -5.88 -10.08
C ASP A 93 -8.29 -6.17 -10.06
N ILE A 94 -7.63 -5.78 -11.14
CA ILE A 94 -6.18 -5.79 -11.24
C ILE A 94 -5.73 -4.36 -11.38
N ILE A 95 -4.89 -3.89 -10.46
CA ILE A 95 -4.36 -2.52 -10.50
C ILE A 95 -2.85 -2.55 -10.64
N SER A 96 -2.29 -1.64 -11.44
CA SER A 96 -0.85 -1.53 -11.61
C SER A 96 -0.38 -0.08 -11.68
N TRP A 97 0.72 0.21 -10.99
CA TRP A 97 1.34 1.52 -10.93
C TRP A 97 2.81 1.40 -10.55
N VAL A 98 3.55 2.50 -10.70
CA VAL A 98 4.95 2.57 -10.29
C VAL A 98 5.04 3.19 -8.91
N LYS A 99 5.86 2.63 -8.03
CA LYS A 99 6.06 3.11 -6.64
C LYS A 99 7.51 3.06 -6.19
N LEU A 100 7.79 3.76 -5.10
CA LEU A 100 9.06 3.72 -4.37
C LEU A 100 8.93 2.96 -3.05
N GLY A 101 10.06 2.47 -2.53
CA GLY A 101 10.14 1.82 -1.22
C GLY A 101 9.68 0.36 -1.23
N SER A 102 9.61 -0.26 -0.05
CA SER A 102 9.46 -1.72 0.08
C SER A 102 8.04 -2.25 0.18
N ALA A 103 7.02 -1.38 0.25
CA ALA A 103 5.62 -1.82 0.35
C ALA A 103 5.24 -2.71 -0.84
N LEU A 104 4.51 -3.81 -0.60
CA LEU A 104 4.10 -4.84 -1.58
C LEU A 104 5.23 -5.67 -2.24
N VAL A 105 6.48 -5.19 -2.21
CA VAL A 105 7.65 -5.82 -2.86
C VAL A 105 8.34 -6.85 -1.96
N GLY A 106 8.05 -6.81 -0.65
CA GLY A 106 8.79 -7.59 0.34
C GLY A 106 10.23 -7.11 0.50
N ARG A 107 10.86 -7.40 1.64
CA ARG A 107 12.27 -7.02 1.88
C ARG A 107 13.28 -8.06 1.36
N ASP A 108 12.78 -9.28 1.09
CA ASP A 108 13.57 -10.45 0.75
C ASP A 108 13.35 -10.94 -0.69
N SER A 109 12.70 -10.14 -1.54
CA SER A 109 12.57 -10.45 -2.97
C SER A 109 13.97 -10.46 -3.59
N ARG A 110 14.52 -11.68 -3.74
CA ARG A 110 15.87 -11.92 -4.27
C ARG A 110 16.04 -11.38 -5.69
N ASP A 111 14.94 -11.16 -6.37
CA ASP A 111 14.86 -10.68 -7.76
C ASP A 111 14.85 -9.14 -7.84
N LEU A 112 14.68 -8.44 -6.72
CA LEU A 112 14.68 -6.98 -6.67
C LEU A 112 16.00 -6.51 -6.05
N GLU A 113 17.02 -6.40 -6.92
CA GLU A 113 18.38 -6.01 -6.56
C GLU A 113 18.48 -4.68 -5.78
N ASN A 114 17.45 -3.83 -5.86
CA ASN A 114 17.37 -2.59 -5.10
C ASN A 114 15.91 -2.20 -4.75
N PRO A 115 15.38 -2.53 -3.55
CA PRO A 115 14.01 -2.20 -3.15
C PRO A 115 13.72 -0.69 -3.02
N GLU A 116 14.75 0.16 -3.04
CA GLU A 116 14.59 1.62 -3.05
C GLU A 116 14.42 2.21 -4.47
N ALA A 117 14.69 1.41 -5.51
CA ALA A 117 14.44 1.82 -6.89
C ALA A 117 12.94 1.89 -7.22
N PRO A 118 12.54 2.59 -8.30
CA PRO A 118 11.19 2.52 -8.82
C PRO A 118 10.84 1.10 -9.30
N HIS A 119 9.75 0.56 -8.78
CA HIS A 119 9.19 -0.73 -9.23
C HIS A 119 7.80 -0.50 -9.76
N ARG A 120 7.46 -1.18 -10.85
CA ARG A 120 6.06 -1.38 -11.18
C ARG A 120 5.54 -2.51 -10.30
N VAL A 121 4.38 -2.28 -9.72
CA VAL A 121 3.64 -3.29 -8.95
C VAL A 121 2.32 -3.53 -9.62
N GLU A 122 1.85 -4.76 -9.53
CA GLU A 122 0.52 -5.18 -9.92
C GLU A 122 -0.08 -5.92 -8.74
N PHE A 123 -1.26 -5.49 -8.29
CA PHE A 123 -1.99 -6.11 -7.20
C PHE A 123 -3.29 -6.71 -7.73
N PHE A 124 -3.59 -7.93 -7.29
CA PHE A 124 -4.76 -8.68 -7.69
C PHE A 124 -5.10 -9.77 -6.66
N VAL A 125 -6.24 -10.43 -6.83
CA VAL A 125 -6.61 -11.63 -6.07
C VAL A 125 -6.53 -12.83 -7.01
N ALA A 126 -5.85 -13.88 -6.59
CA ALA A 126 -5.71 -15.12 -7.35
C ALA A 126 -5.78 -16.34 -6.43
N GLU A 127 -5.99 -17.52 -7.03
CA GLU A 127 -5.91 -18.79 -6.31
C GLU A 127 -4.46 -19.11 -5.94
N ASP A 128 -4.23 -19.38 -4.65
CA ASP A 128 -2.92 -19.83 -4.15
C ASP A 128 -2.69 -21.33 -4.42
N GLU A 129 -1.56 -21.87 -3.94
CA GLU A 129 -1.21 -23.29 -4.10
C GLU A 129 -2.26 -24.27 -3.55
N SER A 130 -3.17 -23.80 -2.68
CA SER A 130 -4.27 -24.60 -2.12
C SER A 130 -5.58 -24.46 -2.90
N GLY A 131 -5.61 -23.65 -3.96
CA GLY A 131 -6.82 -23.32 -4.71
C GLY A 131 -7.74 -22.34 -3.99
N ALA A 132 -7.24 -21.65 -2.95
CA ALA A 132 -8.01 -20.66 -2.20
C ALA A 132 -7.67 -19.24 -2.66
N PRO A 133 -8.64 -18.31 -2.72
CA PRO A 133 -8.36 -16.94 -3.12
C PRO A 133 -7.46 -16.25 -2.09
N ALA A 134 -6.49 -15.51 -2.61
CA ALA A 134 -5.48 -14.82 -1.83
C ALA A 134 -5.03 -13.54 -2.55
N ALA A 135 -4.67 -12.52 -1.77
CA ALA A 135 -4.07 -11.30 -2.29
C ALA A 135 -2.66 -11.59 -2.79
N ALA A 136 -2.40 -11.23 -4.05
CA ALA A 136 -1.16 -11.46 -4.77
C ALA A 136 -0.60 -10.15 -5.29
N VAL A 137 0.73 -10.11 -5.40
CA VAL A 137 1.48 -9.00 -5.99
C VAL A 137 2.48 -9.54 -6.97
N ARG A 138 2.54 -8.95 -8.16
CA ARG A 138 3.74 -9.00 -9.01
C ARG A 138 4.48 -7.68 -8.89
N ALA A 139 5.80 -7.74 -8.88
CA ALA A 139 6.62 -6.54 -8.85
C ALA A 139 7.90 -6.74 -9.64
N TRP A 140 8.26 -5.74 -10.44
CA TRP A 140 9.47 -5.76 -11.26
C TRP A 140 10.12 -4.38 -11.35
N SER A 141 11.44 -4.39 -11.54
CA SER A 141 12.21 -3.17 -11.78
C SER A 141 11.88 -2.58 -13.15
N LEU A 142 11.81 -1.26 -13.24
CA LEU A 142 11.76 -0.57 -14.55
C LEU A 142 13.13 -0.47 -15.23
N LEU A 143 14.19 -0.82 -14.51
CA LEU A 143 15.58 -0.71 -14.96
C LEU A 143 16.18 -2.11 -15.13
N GLY A 144 16.95 -2.29 -16.20
CA GLY A 144 17.72 -3.52 -16.44
C GLY A 144 16.93 -4.67 -17.03
N GLN A 145 15.71 -4.43 -17.50
CA GLN A 145 14.92 -5.45 -18.21
C GLN A 145 15.50 -5.75 -19.59
N THR A 146 15.40 -7.02 -20.00
CA THR A 146 15.75 -7.45 -21.35
C THR A 146 14.67 -7.02 -22.35
N GLU A 147 14.99 -7.01 -23.65
CA GLU A 147 14.04 -6.61 -24.70
C GLU A 147 12.85 -7.59 -24.83
N ASP A 148 13.02 -8.82 -24.36
CA ASP A 148 12.03 -9.91 -24.34
C ASP A 148 11.33 -10.08 -22.99
N PHE A 149 11.49 -9.13 -22.06
CA PHE A 149 10.84 -9.19 -20.75
C PHE A 149 9.31 -9.16 -20.90
N ASP A 150 8.65 -10.13 -20.28
CA ASP A 150 7.20 -10.22 -20.13
C ASP A 150 6.81 -10.11 -18.65
N ALA A 151 5.96 -9.14 -18.32
CA ALA A 151 5.48 -8.94 -16.96
C ALA A 151 4.60 -10.09 -16.47
N ASP A 152 3.90 -10.79 -17.38
CA ASP A 152 3.03 -11.91 -17.04
C ASP A 152 3.82 -13.16 -16.61
N GLU A 153 5.07 -13.27 -17.02
CA GLU A 153 6.00 -14.32 -16.60
C GLU A 153 6.55 -14.10 -15.18
N VAL A 154 6.37 -12.91 -14.60
CA VAL A 154 6.76 -12.64 -13.21
C VAL A 154 5.86 -13.43 -12.26
N ALA A 155 6.48 -14.31 -11.47
CA ALA A 155 5.76 -15.13 -10.50
C ALA A 155 5.07 -14.26 -9.44
N PRO A 156 3.77 -14.46 -9.18
CA PRO A 156 3.07 -13.71 -8.14
C PRO A 156 3.56 -14.09 -6.74
N GLN A 157 3.69 -13.09 -5.89
CA GLN A 157 3.90 -13.26 -4.47
C GLN A 157 2.58 -13.10 -3.72
N PHE A 158 2.14 -14.17 -3.07
CA PHE A 158 0.96 -14.14 -2.20
C PHE A 158 1.30 -13.51 -0.85
N ILE A 159 0.63 -12.40 -0.52
CA ILE A 159 0.92 -11.59 0.68
C ILE A 159 -0.08 -11.80 1.81
N ALA A 160 -1.31 -12.23 1.50
CA ALA A 160 -2.28 -12.64 2.50
C ALA A 160 -3.31 -13.61 1.92
N ARG A 161 -3.66 -14.59 2.73
CA ARG A 161 -4.78 -15.50 2.45
C ARG A 161 -6.08 -14.90 2.98
N ARG A 162 -7.22 -15.49 2.59
CA ARG A 162 -8.57 -15.09 3.05
C ARG A 162 -9.03 -13.74 2.52
N ILE A 163 -8.39 -13.25 1.46
CA ILE A 163 -8.90 -12.14 0.66
C ILE A 163 -9.62 -12.77 -0.52
N VAL A 164 -10.94 -12.61 -0.55
CA VAL A 164 -11.81 -13.27 -1.54
C VAL A 164 -12.12 -12.38 -2.74
N GLY A 165 -11.96 -11.06 -2.60
CA GLY A 165 -12.16 -10.13 -3.69
C GLY A 165 -11.48 -8.78 -3.44
N PHE A 166 -11.42 -7.98 -4.51
CA PHE A 166 -10.85 -6.64 -4.49
C PHE A 166 -11.53 -5.74 -5.52
N ASN A 167 -11.82 -4.51 -5.13
CA ASN A 167 -12.31 -3.46 -6.03
C ASN A 167 -11.48 -2.18 -5.82
N CYS A 168 -11.13 -1.50 -6.91
CA CYS A 168 -10.52 -0.19 -6.90
C CYS A 168 -11.26 0.79 -7.81
N ARG A 169 -11.72 1.90 -7.23
CA ARG A 169 -12.34 3.00 -7.97
C ARG A 169 -11.46 4.23 -7.94
N MET A 170 -11.40 4.96 -9.04
CA MET A 170 -10.60 6.18 -9.16
C MET A 170 -11.48 7.40 -9.00
N GLN A 171 -10.95 8.47 -8.43
CA GLN A 171 -11.61 9.76 -8.48
C GLN A 171 -11.70 10.25 -9.93
N ASP A 172 -12.91 10.60 -10.37
CA ASP A 172 -13.14 11.22 -11.67
C ASP A 172 -12.43 12.60 -11.73
N PRO A 173 -11.48 12.80 -12.66
CA PRO A 173 -10.77 14.06 -12.81
C PRO A 173 -11.62 15.16 -13.46
N GLU A 174 -12.73 14.81 -14.13
CA GLU A 174 -13.61 15.74 -14.86
C GLU A 174 -14.86 16.14 -14.07
N ALA A 175 -15.16 15.42 -12.98
CA ALA A 175 -16.31 15.70 -12.13
C ALA A 175 -16.31 17.12 -11.56
N ASP A 176 -17.46 17.78 -11.66
CA ASP A 176 -17.66 19.11 -11.08
C ASP A 176 -17.97 18.97 -9.59
N ASN A 177 -16.97 19.26 -8.76
CA ASN A 177 -17.04 19.06 -7.31
C ASN A 177 -17.80 20.21 -6.60
N GLU A 178 -18.90 20.72 -7.18
CA GLU A 178 -19.66 21.85 -6.61
C GLU A 178 -20.13 21.58 -5.17
N GLU A 179 -20.39 20.31 -4.83
CA GLU A 179 -20.88 19.88 -3.51
C GLU A 179 -19.79 19.31 -2.59
N ASN A 180 -18.51 19.38 -2.97
CA ASN A 180 -17.38 18.68 -2.28
C ASN A 180 -17.54 17.15 -2.18
N GLU A 181 -18.40 16.54 -3.00
CA GLU A 181 -18.50 15.09 -3.10
C GLU A 181 -17.53 14.57 -4.15
N ILE A 182 -16.85 13.45 -3.86
CA ILE A 182 -15.94 12.80 -4.78
C ILE A 182 -16.75 11.86 -5.66
N GLU A 183 -16.71 12.06 -6.97
CA GLU A 183 -17.25 11.12 -7.95
C GLU A 183 -16.21 10.03 -8.24
N TRP A 184 -16.67 8.77 -8.23
CA TRP A 184 -15.84 7.58 -8.41
C TRP A 184 -16.19 6.91 -9.74
N ILE A 185 -15.16 6.52 -10.48
CA ILE A 185 -15.25 5.77 -11.73
C ILE A 185 -14.50 4.45 -11.59
N ASP A 186 -14.98 3.41 -12.27
CA ASP A 186 -14.39 2.07 -12.27
C ASP A 186 -13.42 1.88 -13.45
N GLU A 187 -13.66 2.60 -14.55
CA GLU A 187 -12.79 2.62 -15.73
C GLU A 187 -11.75 3.76 -15.64
N TRP A 188 -10.49 3.48 -16.02
CA TRP A 188 -9.42 4.49 -16.07
C TRP A 188 -8.80 4.61 -17.47
N GLU A 189 -9.25 5.58 -18.25
CA GLU A 189 -8.70 5.83 -19.58
C GLU A 189 -7.37 6.61 -19.55
N ASN A 190 -7.10 7.34 -18.48
CA ASN A 190 -5.92 8.19 -18.32
C ASN A 190 -4.67 7.39 -17.89
N THR A 191 -4.35 6.33 -18.62
CA THR A 191 -3.29 5.36 -18.29
C THR A 191 -1.87 5.93 -18.24
N ASN A 192 -1.68 7.16 -18.73
CA ASN A 192 -0.43 7.92 -18.61
C ASN A 192 -0.40 8.89 -17.42
N ARG A 193 -1.36 8.78 -16.49
CA ARG A 193 -1.49 9.64 -15.31
C ARG A 193 -1.80 8.83 -14.07
N LEU A 194 -1.65 9.45 -12.91
CA LEU A 194 -2.10 8.92 -11.64
C LEU A 194 -3.46 9.53 -11.26
N PRO A 195 -4.42 8.76 -10.73
CA PRO A 195 -5.65 9.31 -10.15
C PRO A 195 -5.33 10.15 -8.92
N TYR A 196 -6.12 11.19 -8.63
CA TYR A 196 -5.91 12.04 -7.45
C TYR A 196 -6.19 11.29 -6.14
N ALA A 197 -7.20 10.43 -6.16
CA ALA A 197 -7.51 9.52 -5.09
C ALA A 197 -8.00 8.19 -5.68
N VAL A 198 -7.82 7.13 -4.90
CA VAL A 198 -8.40 5.81 -5.16
C VAL A 198 -9.21 5.37 -3.95
N GLU A 199 -10.33 4.72 -4.19
CA GLU A 199 -11.12 4.01 -3.19
C GLU A 199 -10.89 2.52 -3.37
N MET A 200 -10.32 1.87 -2.38
CA MET A 200 -10.02 0.44 -2.39
C MET A 200 -10.93 -0.28 -1.43
N THR A 201 -11.54 -1.38 -1.89
CA THR A 201 -12.32 -2.31 -1.09
C THR A 201 -11.70 -3.69 -1.16
N LEU A 202 -11.37 -4.27 -0.01
CA LEU A 202 -10.98 -5.69 0.10
C LEU A 202 -12.12 -6.46 0.76
N TRP A 203 -12.49 -7.59 0.18
CA TRP A 203 -13.41 -8.54 0.82
C TRP A 203 -12.63 -9.68 1.43
N MET A 204 -12.94 -10.01 2.68
CA MET A 204 -12.37 -11.14 3.41
C MET A 204 -13.38 -12.26 3.60
N ASP A 205 -12.87 -13.46 3.88
CA ASP A 205 -13.68 -14.59 4.27
C ASP A 205 -14.71 -14.22 5.36
N PRO A 206 -15.94 -14.77 5.28
CA PRO A 206 -16.93 -14.57 6.32
C PRO A 206 -16.49 -15.21 7.65
N ILE A 207 -16.96 -14.64 8.75
CA ILE A 207 -16.69 -15.17 10.10
C ILE A 207 -17.44 -16.48 10.34
N GLU A 208 -18.65 -16.55 9.81
CA GLU A 208 -19.56 -17.68 9.95
C GLU A 208 -19.60 -18.48 8.66
N VAL A 209 -19.80 -19.79 8.78
CA VAL A 209 -20.03 -20.66 7.61
C VAL A 209 -21.30 -20.14 6.91
N ASP A 210 -21.20 -19.84 5.62
CA ASP A 210 -22.26 -19.23 4.78
C ASP A 210 -22.62 -17.78 5.14
N GLY A 211 -21.77 -17.07 5.90
CA GLY A 211 -21.93 -15.63 6.15
C GLY A 211 -21.52 -14.75 4.97
N ASP A 212 -21.81 -13.45 5.07
CA ASP A 212 -21.37 -12.46 4.08
C ASP A 212 -19.88 -12.12 4.26
N PRO A 213 -19.12 -11.92 3.16
CA PRO A 213 -17.75 -11.44 3.21
C PRO A 213 -17.63 -10.11 3.96
N ILE A 214 -16.53 -9.95 4.71
CA ILE A 214 -16.27 -8.70 5.43
C ILE A 214 -15.55 -7.73 4.51
N ALA A 215 -16.13 -6.54 4.28
CA ALA A 215 -15.51 -5.49 3.49
C ALA A 215 -14.63 -4.56 4.35
N ILE A 216 -13.40 -4.30 3.90
CA ILE A 216 -12.52 -3.24 4.40
C ILE A 216 -12.36 -2.21 3.30
N GLN A 217 -12.71 -0.96 3.59
CA GLN A 217 -12.65 0.14 2.63
C GLN A 217 -11.67 1.23 3.08
N ARG A 218 -10.90 1.77 2.13
CA ARG A 218 -10.00 2.91 2.33
C ARG A 218 -10.00 3.83 1.11
N ILE A 219 -10.03 5.13 1.38
CA ILE A 219 -9.75 6.17 0.39
C ILE A 219 -8.30 6.63 0.56
N VAL A 220 -7.54 6.65 -0.53
CA VAL A 220 -6.13 7.05 -0.54
C VAL A 220 -5.91 8.15 -1.56
N GLN A 221 -5.51 9.33 -1.09
CA GLN A 221 -5.00 10.39 -1.95
C GLN A 221 -3.57 10.08 -2.39
N ILE A 222 -3.29 10.29 -3.67
CA ILE A 222 -1.97 10.05 -4.27
C ILE A 222 -1.21 11.38 -4.35
N PRO A 223 -0.16 11.60 -3.53
CA PRO A 223 0.48 12.91 -3.42
C PRO A 223 1.12 13.42 -4.73
N LEU A 224 1.61 12.52 -5.58
CA LEU A 224 2.26 12.88 -6.84
C LEU A 224 1.29 12.98 -8.02
N ALA A 225 -0.01 12.75 -7.83
CA ALA A 225 -0.99 12.88 -8.91
C ALA A 225 -0.93 14.25 -9.60
N PRO A 226 -0.92 15.41 -8.90
CA PRO A 226 -0.87 16.71 -9.57
C PRO A 226 0.33 16.90 -10.51
N ILE A 227 1.45 16.21 -10.27
CA ILE A 227 2.62 16.26 -11.15
C ILE A 227 2.34 15.52 -12.46
N SER A 228 1.70 14.35 -12.38
CA SER A 228 1.30 13.58 -13.57
C SER A 228 0.28 14.31 -14.46
N TRP A 229 -0.52 15.21 -13.87
CA TRP A 229 -1.47 16.04 -14.61
C TRP A 229 -0.87 17.33 -15.20
N GLY A 230 0.37 17.66 -14.83
CA GLY A 230 1.03 18.92 -15.14
C GLY A 230 0.55 20.10 -14.28
N ARG A 231 1.34 21.19 -14.24
CA ARG A 231 1.16 22.38 -13.38
C ARG A 231 -0.21 23.08 -13.38
N LYS A 232 -1.18 22.66 -14.20
CA LYS A 232 -2.55 23.19 -14.18
C LYS A 232 -3.44 22.56 -13.10
N ALA A 233 -3.06 21.41 -12.53
CA ALA A 233 -3.88 20.69 -11.55
C ALA A 233 -3.89 21.29 -10.13
N ALA A 234 -2.83 21.99 -9.71
CA ALA A 234 -2.65 22.43 -8.32
C ALA A 234 -3.38 23.74 -7.95
N ALA A 235 -4.35 24.20 -8.76
CA ALA A 235 -5.08 25.45 -8.53
C ALA A 235 -6.49 25.28 -7.93
N GLY A 236 -6.96 24.04 -7.77
CA GLY A 236 -8.22 23.73 -7.09
C GLY A 236 -7.96 22.98 -5.79
N SER A 237 -8.43 23.52 -4.67
CA SER A 237 -8.46 22.86 -3.35
C SER A 237 -7.16 22.83 -2.53
N LEU A 238 -6.82 23.99 -1.95
CA LEU A 238 -6.26 24.04 -0.60
C LEU A 238 -7.15 24.96 0.26
N PRO A 239 -7.64 24.52 1.43
CA PRO A 239 -8.39 25.38 2.34
C PRO A 239 -7.49 26.49 2.88
N ASN A 240 -8.00 27.71 2.79
CA ASN A 240 -7.37 28.97 3.15
C ASN A 240 -6.83 28.98 4.60
N GLY A 241 -5.51 28.83 4.74
CA GLY A 241 -4.77 29.17 5.95
C GLY A 241 -4.35 30.63 5.90
N THR A 242 -5.06 31.47 6.63
CA THR A 242 -4.88 32.92 6.78
C THR A 242 -3.42 33.31 7.07
N ALA A 243 -2.80 34.08 6.17
CA ALA A 243 -1.65 34.93 6.52
C ALA A 243 -1.75 36.28 5.76
N PRO A 244 -1.54 37.42 6.44
CA PRO A 244 -2.03 38.70 5.96
C PRO A 244 -1.16 39.34 4.87
N ALA A 245 -1.84 40.06 3.99
CA ALA A 245 -1.30 40.85 2.90
C ALA A 245 -0.25 41.87 3.33
N ARG A 246 0.99 41.70 2.88
CA ARG A 246 2.03 42.74 2.96
C ARG A 246 2.10 43.52 1.65
N LYS A 247 1.32 44.60 1.58
CA LYS A 247 1.51 45.68 0.59
C LYS A 247 2.91 46.26 0.73
N SER A 248 3.77 46.10 -0.28
CA SER A 248 4.95 46.94 -0.44
C SER A 248 4.98 47.54 -1.85
N ARG A 249 4.55 48.79 -1.81
CA ARG A 249 4.47 49.85 -2.80
C ARG A 249 5.84 50.16 -3.42
N ALA A 250 5.88 50.23 -4.75
CA ALA A 250 6.99 50.83 -5.51
C ALA A 250 7.09 52.34 -5.23
N PRO A 251 8.29 52.93 -5.42
CA PRO A 251 8.37 54.32 -5.84
C PRO A 251 9.26 54.49 -7.07
N GLY A 252 8.72 55.18 -8.09
CA GLY A 252 9.51 55.86 -9.10
C GLY A 252 9.60 57.36 -8.80
N ARG A 253 10.80 57.94 -9.00
CA ARG A 253 11.11 59.08 -9.88
C ARG A 253 12.31 59.92 -9.37
N ALA A 254 13.23 60.20 -10.30
CA ALA A 254 14.55 60.86 -10.18
C ALA A 254 14.48 62.41 -9.99
N PRO A 255 15.60 63.20 -9.94
CA PRO A 255 16.44 63.47 -11.14
C PRO A 255 17.95 63.84 -10.96
N ALA A 256 18.66 63.75 -12.10
CA ALA A 256 19.75 64.60 -12.63
C ALA A 256 21.16 64.68 -11.98
N GLY A 257 22.18 64.37 -12.80
CA GLY A 257 23.57 64.86 -12.65
C GLY A 257 24.65 63.96 -13.28
N GLN A 258 25.13 64.32 -14.48
CA GLN A 258 26.36 63.81 -15.14
C GLN A 258 27.23 65.03 -15.49
N PRO A 259 28.51 64.94 -15.95
CA PRO A 259 29.53 63.85 -16.01
C PRO A 259 30.96 64.39 -15.62
N PRO A 260 32.12 64.01 -16.22
CA PRO A 260 32.74 62.70 -16.55
C PRO A 260 34.19 62.51 -16.02
N GLY A 261 34.70 61.28 -16.13
CA GLY A 261 36.14 60.97 -16.30
C GLY A 261 36.50 59.61 -15.67
N ARG A 262 37.49 58.84 -16.11
CA ARG A 262 38.39 58.79 -17.27
C ARG A 262 39.29 57.56 -16.99
N ARG A 263 39.50 56.69 -17.99
CA ARG A 263 40.61 55.69 -18.10
C ARG A 263 40.62 54.55 -17.05
N GLU A 264 41.18 53.37 -17.25
CA GLU A 264 41.99 52.73 -18.30
C GLU A 264 41.98 51.21 -18.04
N ARG A 265 42.15 50.39 -19.10
CA ARG A 265 43.06 49.21 -19.25
C ARG A 265 43.25 48.26 -18.03
N ALA A 266 43.37 46.94 -18.17
CA ALA A 266 43.61 46.05 -19.31
C ALA A 266 43.70 44.58 -18.79
N ARG A 267 43.49 43.64 -19.73
CA ARG A 267 44.27 42.39 -19.97
C ARG A 267 44.34 41.34 -18.84
N SER A 268 43.71 40.17 -18.98
CA SER A 268 44.08 39.00 -19.82
C SER A 268 45.27 38.18 -19.27
N SER A 269 45.02 36.93 -18.87
CA SER A 269 45.62 35.67 -19.41
C SER A 269 45.43 34.50 -18.42
N VAL A 270 44.84 33.37 -18.86
CA VAL A 270 45.48 32.10 -19.31
C VAL A 270 46.44 31.55 -18.22
N SER A 271 46.31 30.36 -17.62
CA SER A 271 46.41 29.02 -18.25
C SER A 271 46.16 27.91 -17.20
N GLN A 272 45.38 26.88 -17.55
CA GLN A 272 45.63 25.46 -17.20
C GLN A 272 46.64 24.88 -18.23
N PRO A 273 47.16 23.62 -18.20
CA PRO A 273 46.75 22.42 -17.45
C PRO A 273 47.91 21.57 -16.87
N GLY A 274 47.59 20.46 -16.20
CA GLY A 274 48.58 19.44 -15.82
C GLY A 274 47.94 18.11 -15.43
N ALA A 275 47.57 17.30 -16.43
CA ALA A 275 47.20 15.90 -16.26
C ALA A 275 48.46 15.04 -16.12
N ARG A 276 48.44 14.03 -15.23
CA ARG A 276 49.33 12.87 -15.34
C ARG A 276 48.67 11.61 -14.80
N ALA A 277 48.36 10.72 -15.74
CA ALA A 277 48.00 9.34 -15.51
C ALA A 277 49.22 8.53 -15.02
N THR A 278 48.98 7.54 -14.18
CA THR A 278 49.84 6.35 -14.05
C THR A 278 48.96 5.12 -13.93
N ALA A 279 49.05 4.26 -14.93
CA ALA A 279 48.53 2.91 -14.95
C ALA A 279 49.59 1.95 -14.40
N ALA A 280 49.16 0.86 -13.75
CA ALA A 280 49.97 -0.34 -13.52
C ALA A 280 49.10 -1.60 -13.71
N PRO A 281 49.61 -2.68 -14.35
CA PRO A 281 48.81 -3.82 -14.77
C PRO A 281 49.03 -5.09 -13.93
N GLY A 282 48.02 -5.98 -13.96
CA GLY A 282 48.21 -7.43 -14.11
C GLY A 282 48.35 -8.29 -12.85
N ARG A 283 47.43 -9.26 -12.71
CA ARG A 283 47.74 -10.72 -12.63
C ARG A 283 46.46 -11.57 -12.56
N ARG A 284 46.22 -12.34 -13.63
CA ARG A 284 45.45 -13.60 -13.61
C ARG A 284 46.34 -14.73 -13.09
N PRO A 285 45.77 -15.78 -12.46
CA PRO A 285 46.29 -17.14 -12.60
C PRO A 285 45.33 -18.04 -13.40
N PRO A 286 45.84 -19.13 -14.00
CA PRO A 286 45.12 -20.04 -14.89
C PRO A 286 44.44 -21.19 -14.12
N GLY A 287 43.67 -22.00 -14.85
CA GLY A 287 42.68 -22.94 -14.33
C GLY A 287 43.20 -24.22 -13.68
N MET A 288 42.24 -24.98 -13.16
CA MET A 288 42.33 -26.43 -13.00
C MET A 288 41.04 -27.05 -13.55
N GLU A 289 41.20 -27.80 -14.63
CA GLU A 289 40.29 -28.85 -15.06
C GLU A 289 40.45 -30.08 -14.16
N GLY A 290 39.33 -30.72 -13.83
CA GLY A 290 39.12 -32.17 -13.95
C GLY A 290 39.74 -33.12 -12.91
N VAL A 291 38.87 -33.69 -12.05
CA VAL A 291 38.75 -35.12 -11.65
C VAL A 291 37.31 -35.25 -11.08
N GLY A 292 36.40 -36.14 -11.43
CA GLY A 292 36.50 -37.49 -11.99
C GLY A 292 36.12 -38.53 -10.92
N LEU A 293 34.81 -38.75 -10.73
CA LEU A 293 34.06 -39.85 -10.08
C LEU A 293 32.98 -39.37 -9.12
#